data_AF-A0A438FWR7-F1
#
_entry.id   AF-A0A438FWR7-F1
#
_cell.length_a   1.000
_cell.length_b   1.000
_cell.length_c   1.000
_cell.angle_alpha   90.00
_cell.angle_beta   90.00
_cell.angle_gamma   90.00
#
_symmetry.space_group_name_H-M   'P 1'
#
loop_
_entity.id
_entity.type
_entity.pdbx_description
1 polymer ?
#
loop_
_entity_poly.entity_id
_entity_poly.type
_entity_poly.pdbx_seq_one_letter_code
_entity_poly.pdbx_strand_id
1 'polypeptide(L)'
;MLTYAWRMFSDVKHFLRINCQKLFLTAKVLWIVSTYKLIMLIQNMHLYQGVVVRNVPHVSGHSISDTVDHFFQTNHPNHYIDHQVIQTSFSFIIYSRYLGTFMQAVYNANKYSKLVRKRERVRNWLDYNKLKFERHPDRRPTTKVIHLINPNDWISWICGKRVDSIEYYEQQIKEIDKRIALERQRILKDPKSIMPVAFVSFNSRWGAAVCAQTQQSRNPTLWLTNWAPEPRDVYWQNLAIPFVSLSIRKLIVSLTVFALVFFYMIPIAFVQSLANLEGLERVAPFLRAVIEL
;
A
#
# COMPACT_ATOMS: atom_id res chain seq x y z
N MET A 1 -17.46 -56.17 6.78
CA MET A 1 -17.62 -54.72 7.06
C MET A 1 -16.47 -54.18 7.92
N LEU A 2 -16.14 -54.80 9.07
CA LEU A 2 -15.02 -54.38 9.94
C LEU A 2 -13.63 -54.44 9.27
N THR A 3 -13.38 -55.44 8.41
CA THR A 3 -12.12 -55.59 7.66
C THR A 3 -11.89 -54.48 6.64
N TYR A 4 -12.95 -54.02 5.96
CA TYR A 4 -12.89 -52.91 5.01
C TYR A 4 -12.63 -51.58 5.71
N ALA A 5 -13.30 -51.33 6.84
CA ALA A 5 -13.05 -50.16 7.67
C ALA A 5 -11.60 -50.13 8.17
N TRP A 6 -11.07 -51.26 8.66
CA TRP A 6 -9.68 -51.38 9.08
C TRP A 6 -8.67 -51.11 7.97
N ARG A 7 -8.95 -51.62 6.76
CA ARG A 7 -8.12 -51.35 5.58
C ARG A 7 -8.12 -49.87 5.22
N MET A 8 -9.29 -49.21 5.22
CA MET A 8 -9.41 -47.78 4.96
C MET A 8 -8.64 -46.94 5.99
N PHE A 9 -8.74 -47.25 7.29
CA PHE A 9 -7.94 -46.55 8.32
C PHE A 9 -6.44 -46.76 8.14
N SER A 10 -6.02 -47.97 7.77
CA SER A 10 -4.61 -48.28 7.47
C SER A 10 -4.10 -47.48 6.28
N ASP A 11 -4.88 -47.40 5.20
CA ASP A 11 -4.52 -46.66 3.99
C ASP A 11 -4.46 -45.15 4.24
N VAL A 12 -5.42 -44.59 4.99
CA VAL A 12 -5.39 -43.17 5.40
C VAL A 12 -4.17 -42.88 6.28
N LYS A 13 -3.86 -43.75 7.25
CA LYS A 13 -2.67 -43.61 8.10
C LYS A 13 -1.38 -43.66 7.26
N HIS A 14 -1.32 -44.57 6.29
CA HIS A 14 -0.18 -44.68 5.38
C HIS A 14 -0.05 -43.43 4.48
N PHE A 15 -1.15 -42.93 3.94
CA PHE A 15 -1.19 -41.72 3.12
C PHE A 15 -0.76 -40.49 3.93
N LEU A 16 -1.27 -40.32 5.15
CA LEU A 16 -0.85 -39.24 6.06
C LEU A 16 0.64 -39.33 6.38
N ARG A 17 1.16 -40.54 6.67
CA ARG A 17 2.59 -40.74 6.94
C ARG A 17 3.46 -40.32 5.75
N ILE A 18 3.09 -40.70 4.53
CA ILE A 18 3.82 -40.31 3.31
C ILE A 18 3.76 -38.79 3.13
N ASN A 19 2.59 -38.16 3.28
CA ASN A 19 2.45 -36.72 3.09
C ASN A 19 3.17 -35.91 4.16
N CYS A 20 3.14 -36.34 5.43
CA CYS A 20 3.94 -35.73 6.49
C CYS A 20 5.44 -35.84 6.21
N GLN A 21 5.92 -36.98 5.71
CA GLN A 21 7.33 -37.14 5.32
C GLN A 21 7.70 -36.23 4.14
N LYS A 22 6.86 -36.17 3.10
CA LYS A 22 7.03 -35.24 1.99
C LYS A 22 7.05 -33.80 2.47
N LEU A 23 6.11 -33.41 3.32
CA LEU A 23 6.04 -32.06 3.90
C LEU A 23 7.30 -31.73 4.69
N PHE A 24 7.78 -32.66 5.53
CA PHE A 24 9.01 -32.50 6.29
C PHE A 24 10.25 -32.36 5.40
N LEU A 25 10.35 -33.16 4.33
CA LEU A 25 11.40 -33.04 3.32
C LEU A 25 11.33 -31.69 2.59
N THR A 26 10.14 -31.26 2.15
CA THR A 26 9.97 -29.95 1.52
C THR A 26 10.28 -28.80 2.48
N ALA A 27 9.91 -28.91 3.76
CA ALA A 27 10.24 -27.92 4.78
C ALA A 27 11.75 -27.85 5.01
N LYS A 28 12.47 -28.99 5.00
CA LYS A 28 13.94 -29.03 5.04
C LYS A 28 14.57 -28.35 3.84
N VAL A 29 14.08 -28.64 2.63
CA VAL A 29 14.57 -27.96 1.40
C VAL A 29 14.30 -26.46 1.46
N LEU A 30 13.11 -26.06 1.89
CA LEU A 30 12.77 -24.64 2.10
C LEU A 30 13.64 -24.00 3.18
N TRP A 31 14.02 -24.73 4.23
CA TRP A 31 14.92 -24.24 5.26
C TRP A 31 16.32 -24.00 4.68
N ILE A 32 16.83 -24.91 3.84
CA ILE A 32 18.08 -24.72 3.10
C ILE A 32 17.98 -23.51 2.15
N VAL A 33 16.92 -23.38 1.37
CA VAL A 33 16.71 -22.20 0.52
C VAL A 33 16.61 -20.91 1.35
N SER A 34 15.99 -20.98 2.52
CA SER A 34 15.90 -19.85 3.45
C SER A 34 17.26 -19.50 4.05
N THR A 35 18.15 -20.46 4.30
CA THR A 35 19.52 -20.17 4.75
C THR A 35 20.33 -19.52 3.63
N TYR A 36 20.18 -19.95 2.37
CA TYR A 36 20.76 -19.23 1.23
C TYR A 36 20.19 -17.81 1.08
N LYS A 37 18.88 -17.63 1.26
CA LYS A 37 18.24 -16.31 1.28
C LYS A 37 18.78 -15.46 2.44
N LEU A 38 19.03 -16.06 3.60
CA LEU A 38 19.64 -15.38 4.74
C LEU A 38 21.08 -14.95 4.43
N ILE A 39 21.89 -15.81 3.78
CA ILE A 39 23.26 -15.47 3.35
C ILE A 39 23.22 -14.34 2.32
N MET A 40 22.34 -14.42 1.32
CA MET A 40 22.11 -13.35 0.34
C MET A 40 21.64 -12.05 0.99
N LEU A 41 20.79 -12.12 2.01
CA LEU A 41 20.36 -10.96 2.80
C LEU A 41 21.53 -10.38 3.58
N ILE A 42 22.36 -11.21 4.22
CA ILE A 42 23.55 -10.76 4.98
C ILE A 42 24.53 -10.02 4.05
N GLN A 43 24.71 -10.51 2.82
CA GLN A 43 25.57 -9.92 1.79
C GLN A 43 24.98 -8.66 1.13
N ASN A 44 23.66 -8.58 0.92
CA ASN A 44 23.01 -7.41 0.28
C ASN A 44 22.49 -6.34 1.26
N MET A 45 22.41 -6.62 2.57
CA MET A 45 21.98 -5.70 3.64
C MET A 45 23.01 -4.60 3.98
N HIS A 46 23.88 -4.22 3.04
CA HIS A 46 24.83 -3.12 3.25
C HIS A 46 24.15 -1.75 3.43
N LEU A 47 22.83 -1.63 3.18
CA LEU A 47 22.17 -0.32 3.04
C LEU A 47 20.97 -0.06 3.96
N TYR A 48 20.46 -1.04 4.73
CA TYR A 48 19.22 -0.87 5.49
C TYR A 48 19.38 -1.20 6.98
N GLN A 49 19.74 -0.18 7.76
CA GLN A 49 19.78 -0.20 9.24
C GLN A 49 18.64 0.64 9.85
N GLY A 50 17.49 0.68 9.17
CA GLY A 50 16.34 1.51 9.53
C GLY A 50 15.25 0.73 10.27
N VAL A 51 14.66 1.34 11.29
CA VAL A 51 13.48 0.86 12.01
C VAL A 51 12.38 1.91 11.87
N VAL A 52 11.17 1.48 11.53
CA VAL A 52 9.99 2.36 11.54
C VAL A 52 9.34 2.31 12.92
N VAL A 53 9.16 3.48 13.52
CA VAL A 53 8.52 3.67 14.82
C VAL A 53 7.14 4.27 14.57
N ARG A 54 6.10 3.68 15.15
CA ARG A 54 4.71 4.15 15.03
C ARG A 54 4.09 4.39 16.40
N ASN A 55 3.08 5.25 16.42
CA ASN A 55 2.33 5.60 17.62
C ASN A 55 3.22 6.20 18.72
N VAL A 56 4.05 7.16 18.31
CA VAL A 56 4.83 8.00 19.22
C VAL A 56 3.86 8.80 20.11
N PRO A 57 4.01 8.76 21.45
CA PRO A 57 3.13 9.52 22.33
C PRO A 57 3.31 11.02 22.11
N HIS A 58 2.20 11.76 22.17
CA HIS A 58 2.27 13.21 22.10
C HIS A 58 2.62 13.78 23.48
N VAL A 59 3.71 14.54 23.55
CA VAL A 59 4.14 15.26 24.75
C VAL A 59 3.93 16.76 24.50
N SER A 60 3.19 17.43 25.39
CA SER A 60 2.93 18.86 25.27
C SER A 60 4.23 19.66 25.36
N GLY A 61 4.44 20.58 24.40
CA GLY A 61 5.63 21.44 24.37
C GLY A 61 6.86 20.85 23.66
N HIS A 62 6.83 19.56 23.30
CA HIS A 62 7.89 18.92 22.51
C HIS A 62 7.40 18.55 21.11
N SER A 63 8.26 18.69 20.11
CA SER A 63 7.97 18.13 18.80
C SER A 63 8.08 16.59 18.84
N ILE A 64 7.46 15.92 17.86
CA ILE A 64 7.59 14.47 17.72
C ILE A 64 9.05 14.06 17.50
N SER A 65 9.82 14.90 16.80
CA SER A 65 11.26 14.71 16.59
C SER A 65 12.01 14.74 17.93
N ASP A 66 11.79 15.76 18.76
CA ASP A 66 12.44 15.86 20.09
C ASP A 66 12.07 14.67 20.99
N THR A 67 10.81 14.22 20.91
CA THR A 67 10.32 13.08 21.70
C THR A 67 11.01 11.78 21.28
N VAL A 68 11.16 11.55 19.97
CA VAL A 68 11.88 10.39 19.42
C VAL A 68 13.35 10.47 19.79
N ASP A 69 13.97 11.62 19.60
CA ASP A 69 15.39 11.83 19.87
C ASP A 69 15.72 11.55 21.35
N HIS A 70 14.98 12.16 22.28
CA HIS A 70 15.13 11.91 23.71
C HIS A 70 14.92 10.43 24.07
N PHE A 71 13.91 9.77 23.48
CA PHE A 71 13.61 8.37 23.77
C PHE A 71 14.74 7.43 23.33
N PHE A 72 15.27 7.60 22.11
CA PHE A 72 16.30 6.72 21.57
C PHE A 72 17.69 7.03 22.14
N GLN A 73 17.99 8.29 22.46
CA GLN A 73 19.21 8.63 23.20
C GLN A 73 19.22 8.02 24.60
N THR A 74 18.07 7.96 25.27
CA THR A 74 17.99 7.37 26.62
C THR A 74 18.07 5.84 26.58
N ASN A 75 17.36 5.19 25.65
CA ASN A 75 17.23 3.72 25.65
C ASN A 75 18.29 3.01 24.79
N HIS A 76 18.82 3.66 23.75
CA HIS A 76 19.77 3.07 22.79
C HIS A 76 20.98 4.00 22.53
N PRO A 77 21.66 4.52 23.57
CA PRO A 77 22.66 5.60 23.43
C PRO A 77 23.84 5.23 22.51
N ASN A 78 24.30 3.99 22.58
CA ASN A 78 25.47 3.54 21.84
C ASN A 78 25.16 3.15 20.38
N HIS A 79 23.88 3.04 20.03
CA HIS A 79 23.45 2.50 18.74
C HIS A 79 22.64 3.47 17.89
N TYR A 80 21.98 4.44 18.52
CA TYR A 80 21.20 5.46 17.84
C TYR A 80 22.13 6.43 17.08
N ILE A 81 21.81 6.69 15.80
CA ILE A 81 22.51 7.72 15.01
C ILE A 81 21.62 8.95 14.90
N ASP A 82 20.49 8.79 14.23
CA ASP A 82 19.61 9.87 13.82
C ASP A 82 18.26 9.27 13.45
N HIS A 83 17.25 10.11 13.39
CA HIS A 83 15.95 9.75 12.86
C HIS A 83 15.68 10.60 11.62
N GLN A 84 15.62 9.94 10.47
CA GLN A 84 15.17 10.60 9.25
C GLN A 84 13.67 10.56 9.13
N VAL A 85 13.15 11.62 8.51
CA VAL A 85 11.86 11.59 7.90
C VAL A 85 12.02 11.73 6.41
N ILE A 86 11.73 10.64 5.73
CA ILE A 86 11.74 10.58 4.27
C ILE A 86 10.52 11.34 3.77
N GLN A 87 10.70 12.58 3.32
CA GLN A 87 9.68 13.35 2.60
C GLN A 87 9.54 12.84 1.16
N THR A 88 8.78 11.75 1.03
CA THR A 88 7.88 11.24 -0.05
C THR A 88 8.08 11.53 -1.54
N SER A 89 9.20 12.05 -2.03
CA SER A 89 9.46 12.06 -3.49
C SER A 89 10.96 12.07 -3.75
N PHE A 90 11.47 11.08 -4.48
CA PHE A 90 12.87 11.05 -4.92
C PHE A 90 13.25 12.29 -5.76
N SER A 91 12.25 12.97 -6.36
CA SER A 91 12.44 14.27 -7.03
C SER A 91 12.70 15.45 -6.07
N PHE A 92 12.44 15.29 -4.77
CA PHE A 92 12.64 16.31 -3.72
C PHE A 92 14.04 16.24 -3.10
N ILE A 93 14.74 15.10 -3.23
CA ILE A 93 16.12 14.92 -2.75
C ILE A 93 17.08 15.87 -3.48
N ILE A 94 16.84 16.14 -4.77
CA ILE A 94 17.67 17.06 -5.56
C ILE A 94 17.46 18.53 -5.14
N TYR A 95 16.24 18.94 -4.78
CA TYR A 95 15.95 20.33 -4.38
C TYR A 95 16.29 20.64 -2.91
N SER A 96 16.23 19.64 -2.02
CA SER A 96 16.51 19.86 -0.59
C SER A 96 18.01 20.06 -0.28
N ARG A 97 18.91 19.67 -1.19
CA ARG A 97 20.36 19.91 -1.04
C ARG A 97 20.72 21.41 -1.04
N TYR A 98 19.83 22.27 -1.53
CA TYR A 98 20.07 23.71 -1.67
C TYR A 98 19.50 24.61 -0.56
N LEU A 99 18.66 24.09 0.36
CA LEU A 99 17.85 24.93 1.26
C LEU A 99 18.04 24.70 2.77
N GLY A 100 19.06 23.94 3.19
CA GLY A 100 19.62 24.04 4.55
C GLY A 100 18.66 23.91 5.75
N THR A 101 17.48 23.30 5.61
CA THR A 101 16.50 23.17 6.70
C THR A 101 16.10 21.70 6.85
N PHE A 102 16.72 21.01 7.81
CA PHE A 102 16.38 19.64 8.19
C PHE A 102 15.06 19.64 8.98
N MET A 103 13.94 19.37 8.32
CA MET A 103 12.68 19.05 9.02
C MET A 103 12.53 17.53 9.13
N GLN A 104 12.80 17.01 10.34
CA GLN A 104 12.89 15.59 10.69
C GLN A 104 11.53 14.96 11.13
N ALA A 105 10.37 15.44 10.65
CA ALA A 105 9.04 14.99 11.11
C ALA A 105 8.11 14.51 9.97
N VAL A 106 7.53 13.27 10.02
CA VAL A 106 6.77 12.69 8.90
C VAL A 106 5.43 13.40 8.76
N TYR A 107 5.23 14.09 7.65
CA TYR A 107 3.99 14.83 7.40
C TYR A 107 2.96 14.00 6.63
N ASN A 108 1.69 14.23 6.93
CA ASN A 108 0.56 13.73 6.17
C ASN A 108 0.46 14.46 4.82
N ALA A 109 1.13 13.91 3.81
CA ALA A 109 1.17 14.44 2.45
C ALA A 109 0.13 13.78 1.51
N ASN A 110 -0.98 13.24 2.03
CA ASN A 110 -1.96 12.52 1.21
C ASN A 110 -2.64 13.42 0.16
N LYS A 111 -3.00 14.64 0.54
CA LYS A 111 -3.60 15.62 -0.39
C LYS A 111 -2.56 16.14 -1.39
N TYR A 112 -1.36 16.44 -0.92
CA TYR A 112 -0.22 16.85 -1.75
C TYR A 112 0.12 15.78 -2.80
N SER A 113 0.28 14.52 -2.40
CA SER A 113 0.58 13.42 -3.32
C SER A 113 -0.53 13.20 -4.37
N LYS A 114 -1.80 13.38 -4.01
CA LYS A 114 -2.91 13.37 -4.99
C LYS A 114 -2.78 14.48 -6.03
N LEU A 115 -2.38 15.69 -5.63
CA LEU A 115 -2.15 16.80 -6.56
C LEU A 115 -0.95 16.54 -7.47
N VAL A 116 0.17 16.05 -6.94
CA VAL A 116 1.34 15.67 -7.73
C VAL A 116 1.00 14.59 -8.75
N ARG A 117 0.29 13.52 -8.34
CA ARG A 117 -0.20 12.49 -9.28
C ARG A 117 -1.17 13.04 -10.33
N LYS A 118 -1.97 14.05 -9.98
CA LYS A 118 -2.85 14.72 -10.95
C LYS A 118 -2.03 15.53 -11.95
N ARG A 119 -1.04 16.29 -11.49
CA ARG A 119 -0.09 17.04 -12.34
C ARG A 119 0.60 16.11 -13.33
N GLU A 120 1.10 14.96 -12.87
CA GLU A 120 1.80 13.99 -13.72
C GLU A 120 0.90 13.43 -14.82
N ARG A 121 -0.35 13.09 -14.47
CA ARG A 121 -1.34 12.65 -15.48
C ARG A 121 -1.60 13.72 -16.53
N VAL A 122 -1.77 14.98 -16.12
CA VAL A 122 -1.96 16.11 -17.06
C VAL A 122 -0.70 16.35 -17.89
N ARG A 123 0.48 16.18 -17.31
CA ARG A 123 1.76 16.28 -18.00
C ARG A 123 1.89 15.22 -19.10
N ASN A 124 1.53 13.97 -18.82
CA ASN A 124 1.52 12.91 -19.83
C ASN A 124 0.57 13.24 -21.00
N TRP A 125 -0.59 13.84 -20.72
CA TRP A 125 -1.49 14.33 -21.78
C TRP A 125 -0.91 15.50 -22.56
N LEU A 126 -0.23 16.44 -21.90
CA LEU A 126 0.48 17.53 -22.58
C LEU A 126 1.54 16.96 -23.53
N ASP A 127 2.39 16.06 -23.04
CA ASP A 127 3.48 15.47 -23.80
C ASP A 127 2.92 14.66 -24.99
N TYR A 128 1.84 13.90 -24.80
CA TYR A 128 1.13 13.23 -25.90
C TYR A 128 0.65 14.21 -26.98
N ASN A 129 0.08 15.36 -26.61
CA ASN A 129 -0.40 16.35 -27.57
C ASN A 129 0.75 17.09 -28.28
N LYS A 130 1.86 17.34 -27.59
CA LYS A 130 3.08 17.89 -28.19
C LYS A 130 3.66 16.91 -29.23
N LEU A 131 3.82 15.64 -28.86
CA LEU A 131 4.26 14.58 -29.80
C LEU A 131 3.30 14.39 -30.99
N LYS A 132 2.00 14.64 -30.80
CA LYS A 132 1.02 14.59 -31.89
C LYS A 132 1.18 15.78 -32.85
N PHE A 133 1.48 16.96 -32.33
CA PHE A 133 1.75 18.16 -33.12
C PHE A 133 3.10 18.07 -33.86
N GLU A 134 4.15 17.55 -33.22
CA GLU A 134 5.46 17.33 -33.85
C GLU A 134 5.38 16.39 -35.05
N ARG A 135 4.53 15.36 -34.98
CA ARG A 135 4.29 14.42 -36.10
C ARG A 135 3.51 15.06 -37.25
N HIS A 136 2.62 16.00 -36.96
CA HIS A 136 1.72 16.63 -37.92
C HIS A 136 1.67 18.14 -37.67
N PRO A 137 2.69 18.89 -38.12
CA PRO A 137 2.80 20.33 -37.84
C PRO A 137 1.72 21.16 -38.55
N ASP A 138 1.03 20.59 -39.53
CA ASP A 138 -0.04 21.23 -40.30
C ASP A 138 -1.34 21.41 -39.48
N ARG A 139 -1.54 20.66 -38.38
CA ARG A 139 -2.78 20.70 -37.60
C ARG A 139 -2.52 20.74 -36.10
N ARG A 140 -2.99 21.80 -35.44
CA ARG A 140 -2.99 21.86 -33.97
C ARG A 140 -4.02 20.92 -33.35
N PRO A 141 -3.65 20.14 -32.31
CA PRO A 141 -4.62 19.31 -31.59
C PRO A 141 -5.59 20.19 -30.82
N THR A 142 -6.88 19.92 -30.96
CA THR A 142 -7.94 20.59 -30.21
C THR A 142 -8.65 19.63 -29.26
N THR A 143 -8.86 20.06 -28.02
CA THR A 143 -9.66 19.31 -27.04
C THR A 143 -11.01 20.00 -26.89
N LYS A 144 -12.09 19.21 -26.85
CA LYS A 144 -13.40 19.72 -26.41
C LYS A 144 -13.37 19.86 -24.91
N VAL A 145 -13.41 21.09 -24.41
CA VAL A 145 -13.47 21.34 -22.97
C VAL A 145 -14.93 21.56 -22.59
N ILE A 146 -15.42 20.71 -21.70
CA ILE A 146 -16.73 20.86 -21.07
C ILE A 146 -16.51 21.75 -19.85
N HIS A 147 -16.61 23.07 -20.06
CA HIS A 147 -16.53 24.03 -18.96
C HIS A 147 -17.91 24.14 -18.31
N LEU A 148 -18.06 23.59 -17.10
CA LEU A 148 -19.24 23.80 -16.25
C LEU A 148 -19.19 25.23 -15.70
N ILE A 149 -19.56 26.22 -16.53
CA ILE A 149 -19.66 27.62 -16.10
C ILE A 149 -21.00 27.85 -15.38
N ASN A 150 -22.05 27.11 -15.75
CA ASN A 150 -23.36 27.12 -15.09
C ASN A 150 -23.85 25.68 -14.85
N PRO A 151 -24.30 25.33 -13.63
CA PRO A 151 -24.83 23.99 -13.32
C PRO A 151 -26.18 23.69 -14.00
N ASN A 152 -26.84 24.71 -14.57
CA ASN A 152 -28.20 24.59 -15.14
C ASN A 152 -28.22 24.58 -16.68
N ASP A 153 -27.06 24.75 -17.34
CA ASP A 153 -26.95 24.76 -18.80
C ASP A 153 -26.59 23.38 -19.36
N TRP A 154 -27.60 22.52 -19.52
CA TRP A 154 -27.45 21.17 -20.10
C TRP A 154 -26.87 21.16 -21.53
N ILE A 155 -27.08 22.25 -22.30
CA ILE A 155 -26.58 22.42 -23.67
C ILE A 155 -25.04 22.51 -23.71
N SER A 156 -24.42 23.09 -22.67
CA SER A 156 -22.95 23.19 -22.55
C SER A 156 -22.28 21.82 -22.35
N TRP A 157 -23.02 20.85 -21.81
CA TRP A 157 -22.54 19.47 -21.61
C TRP A 157 -22.41 18.70 -22.94
N ILE A 158 -23.23 19.05 -23.95
CA ILE A 158 -23.27 18.38 -25.27
C ILE A 158 -22.41 19.13 -26.31
N CYS A 159 -22.37 20.46 -26.25
CA CYS A 159 -21.66 21.32 -27.21
C CYS A 159 -20.48 22.07 -26.56
N GLY A 160 -19.47 21.34 -26.08
CA GLY A 160 -18.24 21.93 -25.56
C GLY A 160 -17.45 22.70 -26.62
N LYS A 161 -16.92 23.88 -26.26
CA LYS A 161 -16.02 24.67 -27.13
C LYS A 161 -14.72 23.90 -27.39
N ARG A 162 -14.22 23.97 -28.62
CA ARG A 162 -12.90 23.44 -28.99
C ARG A 162 -11.84 24.49 -28.64
N VAL A 163 -10.86 24.10 -27.84
CA VAL A 163 -9.71 24.93 -27.49
C VAL A 163 -8.43 24.20 -27.85
N ASP A 164 -7.33 24.94 -28.00
CA ASP A 164 -6.01 24.34 -28.23
C ASP A 164 -5.65 23.43 -27.04
N SER A 165 -5.41 22.15 -27.34
CA SER A 165 -5.09 21.14 -26.32
C SER A 165 -3.81 21.48 -25.56
N ILE A 166 -2.81 22.02 -26.25
CA ILE A 166 -1.48 22.27 -25.66
C ILE A 166 -1.59 23.40 -24.63
N GLU A 167 -2.12 24.54 -25.05
CA GLU A 167 -2.30 25.71 -24.19
C GLU A 167 -3.21 25.39 -22.99
N TYR A 168 -4.29 24.63 -23.23
CA TYR A 168 -5.19 24.19 -22.17
C TYR A 168 -4.47 23.38 -21.08
N TYR A 169 -3.67 22.38 -21.45
CA TYR A 169 -2.95 21.56 -20.48
C TYR A 169 -1.80 22.33 -19.81
N GLU A 170 -1.14 23.26 -20.51
CA GLU A 170 -0.13 24.13 -19.90
C GLU A 170 -0.74 25.03 -18.82
N GLN A 171 -1.91 25.63 -19.10
CA GLN A 171 -2.64 26.41 -18.10
C GLN A 171 -3.08 25.56 -16.92
N GLN A 172 -3.61 24.36 -17.15
CA GLN A 172 -3.98 23.45 -16.08
C GLN A 172 -2.79 23.04 -15.20
N ILE A 173 -1.61 22.79 -15.79
CA ILE A 173 -0.39 22.50 -15.03
C ILE A 173 -0.03 23.70 -14.16
N LYS A 174 -0.04 24.93 -14.70
CA LYS A 174 0.23 26.15 -13.93
C LYS A 174 -0.72 26.30 -12.74
N GLU A 175 -2.01 26.02 -12.92
CA GLU A 175 -2.99 26.07 -11.83
C GLU A 175 -2.74 24.98 -10.77
N ILE A 176 -2.42 23.76 -11.20
CA ILE A 176 -2.09 22.66 -10.29
C ILE A 176 -0.80 22.97 -9.51
N ASP A 177 0.22 23.51 -10.16
CA ASP A 177 1.50 23.87 -9.54
C ASP A 177 1.30 24.97 -8.46
N LYS A 178 0.43 25.96 -8.72
CA LYS A 178 0.02 26.94 -7.69
C LYS A 178 -0.63 26.24 -6.49
N ARG A 179 -1.55 25.29 -6.72
CA ARG A 179 -2.19 24.54 -5.63
C ARG A 179 -1.19 23.68 -4.86
N ILE A 180 -0.24 23.04 -5.55
CA ILE A 180 0.83 22.25 -4.95
C ILE A 180 1.68 23.13 -4.02
N ALA A 181 2.08 24.32 -4.48
CA ALA A 181 2.86 25.26 -3.67
C ALA A 181 2.10 25.70 -2.41
N LEU A 182 0.80 26.04 -2.54
CA LEU A 182 -0.05 26.41 -1.41
C LEU A 182 -0.21 25.27 -0.40
N GLU A 183 -0.47 24.04 -0.86
CA GLU A 183 -0.59 22.90 0.04
C GLU A 183 0.75 22.55 0.72
N ARG A 184 1.88 22.70 0.02
CA ARG A 184 3.20 22.52 0.62
C ARG A 184 3.41 23.49 1.78
N GLN A 185 3.08 24.77 1.61
CA GLN A 185 3.19 25.76 2.68
C GLN A 185 2.26 25.45 3.87
N ARG A 186 1.04 24.97 3.61
CA ARG A 186 0.11 24.56 4.69
C ARG A 186 0.67 23.41 5.50
N ILE A 187 1.16 22.36 4.85
CA ILE A 187 1.73 21.18 5.54
C ILE A 187 2.88 21.56 6.47
N LEU A 188 3.75 22.49 6.04
CA LEU A 188 4.89 22.94 6.85
C LEU A 188 4.49 23.83 8.03
N LYS A 189 3.36 24.54 7.93
CA LYS A 189 2.86 25.44 9.00
C LYS A 189 1.96 24.71 10.00
N ASP A 190 1.20 23.72 9.55
CA ASP A 190 0.20 23.04 10.36
C ASP A 190 0.81 21.92 11.21
N PRO A 191 0.88 22.05 12.55
CA PRO A 191 1.42 21.00 13.42
C PRO A 191 0.56 19.72 13.39
N LYS A 192 -0.74 19.86 13.11
CA LYS A 192 -1.68 18.72 12.95
C LYS A 192 -1.33 17.82 11.76
N SER A 193 -0.55 18.32 10.80
CA SER A 193 -0.10 17.54 9.66
C SER A 193 1.04 16.58 10.03
N ILE A 194 1.67 16.75 11.19
CA ILE A 194 2.74 15.87 11.66
C ILE A 194 2.13 14.56 12.14
N MET A 195 2.63 13.44 11.63
CA MET A 195 2.19 12.10 12.00
C MET A 195 3.04 11.54 13.14
N PRO A 196 2.48 10.75 14.06
CA PRO A 196 3.20 10.11 15.16
C PRO A 196 3.99 8.88 14.68
N VAL A 197 4.81 9.07 13.64
CA VAL A 197 5.63 8.05 12.97
C VAL A 197 7.02 8.63 12.73
N ALA A 198 8.07 7.83 12.91
CA ALA A 198 9.44 8.20 12.60
C ALA A 198 10.21 7.02 11.99
N PHE A 199 11.23 7.30 11.17
CA PHE A 199 12.19 6.29 10.74
C PHE A 199 13.51 6.54 11.47
N VAL A 200 13.92 5.57 12.27
CA VAL A 200 15.12 5.66 13.11
C VAL A 200 16.23 4.86 12.45
N SER A 201 17.41 5.45 12.36
CA SER A 201 18.61 4.79 11.84
C SER A 201 19.56 4.46 12.98
N PHE A 202 20.15 3.27 12.92
CA PHE A 202 21.12 2.77 13.90
C PHE A 202 22.49 2.60 13.26
N ASN A 203 23.56 2.70 14.06
CA ASN A 203 24.94 2.47 13.61
C ASN A 203 25.26 0.99 13.41
N SER A 204 24.49 0.11 14.05
CA SER A 204 24.70 -1.32 14.09
C SER A 204 23.43 -2.05 13.68
N ARG A 205 23.61 -3.09 12.85
CA ARG A 205 22.53 -4.01 12.47
C ARG A 205 21.95 -4.70 13.70
N TRP A 206 22.80 -5.02 14.67
CA TRP A 206 22.38 -5.63 15.93
C TRP A 206 21.47 -4.68 16.73
N GLY A 207 21.85 -3.40 16.84
CA GLY A 207 21.04 -2.39 17.52
C GLY A 207 19.66 -2.21 16.87
N ALA A 208 19.62 -2.15 15.53
CA ALA A 208 18.36 -2.12 14.78
C ALA A 208 17.51 -3.38 15.02
N ALA A 209 18.13 -4.57 15.04
CA ALA A 209 17.45 -5.84 15.27
C ALA A 209 16.84 -5.93 16.67
N VAL A 210 17.61 -5.54 17.68
CA VAL A 210 17.15 -5.48 19.08
C VAL A 210 15.97 -4.52 19.18
N CYS A 211 16.09 -3.31 18.61
CA CYS A 211 15.00 -2.33 18.63
C CYS A 211 13.72 -2.84 17.93
N ALA A 212 13.84 -3.46 16.76
CA ALA A 212 12.70 -3.96 15.99
C ALA A 212 12.01 -5.19 16.62
N GLN A 213 12.72 -5.97 17.44
CA GLN A 213 12.19 -7.21 18.04
C GLN A 213 11.75 -7.04 19.50
N THR A 214 12.20 -5.99 20.19
CA THR A 214 11.90 -5.77 21.60
C THR A 214 10.76 -4.78 21.80
N GLN A 215 9.93 -5.05 22.82
CA GLN A 215 8.89 -4.14 23.26
C GLN A 215 9.52 -2.92 23.94
N GLN A 216 9.32 -1.72 23.37
CA GLN A 216 10.01 -0.50 23.80
C GLN A 216 9.42 0.16 25.05
N SER A 217 8.13 -0.05 25.33
CA SER A 217 7.45 0.61 26.46
C SER A 217 6.46 -0.31 27.16
N ARG A 218 6.13 0.00 28.42
CA ARG A 218 5.15 -0.75 29.23
C ARG A 218 3.78 -0.86 28.56
N ASN A 219 3.38 0.16 27.81
CA ASN A 219 2.16 0.11 27.03
C ASN A 219 2.45 -0.54 25.66
N PRO A 220 1.85 -1.71 25.35
CA PRO A 220 2.11 -2.42 24.09
C PRO A 220 1.61 -1.68 22.85
N THR A 221 0.80 -0.63 23.00
CA THR A 221 0.27 0.14 21.88
C THR A 221 1.13 1.34 21.50
N LEU A 222 2.07 1.77 22.36
CA LEU A 222 2.94 2.91 22.13
C LEU A 222 4.34 2.44 21.70
N TRP A 223 5.06 3.30 20.97
CA TRP A 223 6.43 3.02 20.51
C TRP A 223 6.55 1.70 19.72
N LEU A 224 5.63 1.50 18.77
CA LEU A 224 5.59 0.29 17.96
C LEU A 224 6.73 0.31 16.94
N THR A 225 7.73 -0.55 17.16
CA THR A 225 8.89 -0.70 16.28
C THR A 225 8.67 -1.85 15.31
N ASN A 226 9.03 -1.64 14.03
CA ASN A 226 9.10 -2.68 13.02
C ASN A 226 10.30 -2.40 12.12
N TRP A 227 10.80 -3.43 11.43
CA TRP A 227 11.78 -3.23 10.37
C TRP A 227 11.28 -2.21 9.34
N ALA A 228 12.08 -1.19 9.03
CA ALA A 228 11.71 -0.24 7.99
C ALA A 228 11.80 -0.96 6.63
N PRO A 229 10.73 -0.92 5.81
CA PRO A 229 10.82 -1.42 4.44
C PRO A 229 11.68 -0.47 3.60
N GLU A 230 12.13 -0.95 2.44
CA GLU A 230 12.86 -0.11 1.50
C GLU A 230 12.03 1.12 1.10
N PRO A 231 12.62 2.31 0.88
CA PRO A 231 11.89 3.54 0.60
C PRO A 231 10.91 3.46 -0.59
N ARG A 232 11.17 2.56 -1.54
CA ARG A 232 10.30 2.29 -2.70
C ARG A 232 9.09 1.42 -2.34
N ASP A 233 9.24 0.54 -1.37
CA ASP A 233 8.20 -0.38 -0.88
C ASP A 233 7.34 0.24 0.24
N VAL A 234 7.72 1.41 0.74
CA VAL A 234 6.90 2.16 1.71
C VAL A 234 5.63 2.66 1.04
N TYR A 235 4.48 2.13 1.46
CA TYR A 235 3.18 2.69 1.08
C TYR A 235 2.81 3.88 1.97
N TRP A 236 3.27 5.08 1.58
CA TRP A 236 3.17 6.32 2.35
C TRP A 236 1.76 6.69 2.80
N GLN A 237 0.73 6.36 2.01
CA GLN A 237 -0.66 6.71 2.34
C GLN A 237 -1.18 5.97 3.57
N ASN A 238 -0.61 4.79 3.88
CA ASN A 238 -1.00 4.00 5.04
C ASN A 238 -0.31 4.42 6.33
N LEU A 239 0.77 5.21 6.26
CA LEU A 239 1.48 5.69 7.46
C LEU A 239 0.66 6.68 8.28
N ALA A 240 -0.27 7.39 7.63
CA ALA A 240 -1.13 8.40 8.28
C ALA A 240 -2.28 7.81 9.10
N ILE A 241 -2.45 6.48 9.12
CA ILE A 241 -3.62 5.82 9.68
C ILE A 241 -3.36 5.50 11.17
N PRO A 242 -4.19 6.01 12.10
CA PRO A 242 -4.01 5.74 13.53
C PRO A 242 -4.35 4.29 13.87
N PHE A 243 -3.74 3.76 14.94
CA PHE A 243 -3.83 2.35 15.33
C PHE A 243 -5.27 1.83 15.49
N VAL A 244 -6.13 2.56 16.22
CA VAL A 244 -7.53 2.14 16.45
C VAL A 244 -8.31 1.98 15.15
N SER A 245 -8.08 2.89 14.20
CA SER A 245 -8.75 2.82 12.90
C SER A 245 -8.27 1.63 12.05
N LEU A 246 -7.04 1.14 12.26
CA LEU A 246 -6.57 -0.10 11.61
C LEU A 246 -7.37 -1.30 12.10
N SER A 247 -7.64 -1.40 13.41
CA SER A 247 -8.43 -2.50 13.98
C SER A 247 -9.86 -2.52 13.44
N ILE A 248 -10.51 -1.36 13.36
CA ILE A 248 -11.87 -1.24 12.79
C ILE A 248 -11.87 -1.63 11.31
N ARG A 249 -10.89 -1.16 10.52
CA ARG A 249 -10.78 -1.54 9.10
C ARG A 249 -10.57 -3.03 8.91
N LYS A 250 -9.74 -3.67 9.74
CA LYS A 250 -9.55 -5.12 9.73
C LYS A 250 -10.85 -5.87 10.01
N LEU A 251 -11.64 -5.41 10.97
CA LEU A 251 -12.95 -5.98 11.27
C LEU A 251 -13.92 -5.85 10.10
N ILE A 252 -14.01 -4.65 9.49
CA ILE A 252 -14.86 -4.42 8.30
C ILE A 252 -14.45 -5.33 7.14
N VAL A 253 -13.15 -5.43 6.83
CA VAL A 253 -12.64 -6.32 5.78
C VAL A 253 -12.97 -7.76 6.10
N SER A 254 -12.77 -8.21 7.35
CA SER A 254 -13.10 -9.57 7.75
C SER A 254 -14.59 -9.89 7.58
N LEU A 255 -15.48 -8.98 7.96
CA LEU A 255 -16.93 -9.14 7.75
C LEU A 255 -17.30 -9.16 6.26
N THR A 256 -16.66 -8.31 5.47
CA THR A 256 -16.90 -8.24 4.02
C THR A 256 -16.48 -9.53 3.34
N VAL A 257 -15.31 -10.08 3.70
CA VAL A 257 -14.83 -11.37 3.19
C VAL A 257 -15.74 -12.51 3.63
N PHE A 258 -16.19 -12.50 4.89
CA PHE A 258 -17.14 -13.49 5.38
C PHE A 258 -18.46 -13.47 4.57
N ALA A 259 -19.04 -12.29 4.35
CA ALA A 259 -20.23 -12.14 3.53
C ALA A 259 -20.00 -12.60 2.08
N LEU A 260 -18.87 -12.23 1.49
CA LEU A 260 -18.49 -12.68 0.15
C LEU A 260 -18.45 -14.20 0.07
N VAL A 261 -17.81 -14.89 1.02
CA VAL A 261 -17.75 -16.36 1.05
C VAL A 261 -19.15 -16.96 1.20
N PHE A 262 -19.99 -16.39 2.08
CA PHE A 262 -21.36 -16.85 2.27
C PHE A 262 -22.19 -16.74 1.00
N PHE A 263 -22.19 -15.58 0.33
CA PHE A 263 -22.93 -15.39 -0.93
C PHE A 263 -22.36 -16.22 -2.07
N TYR A 264 -21.05 -16.52 -2.04
CA TYR A 264 -20.41 -17.38 -3.02
C TYR A 264 -20.86 -18.85 -2.91
N MET A 265 -21.54 -19.25 -1.84
CA MET A 265 -22.20 -20.57 -1.76
C MET A 265 -23.32 -20.74 -2.79
N ILE A 266 -24.01 -19.65 -3.17
CA ILE A 266 -25.12 -19.67 -4.13
C ILE A 266 -24.65 -20.13 -5.52
N PRO A 267 -23.64 -19.51 -6.17
CA PRO A 267 -23.15 -19.99 -7.46
C PRO A 267 -22.50 -21.37 -7.37
N ILE A 268 -21.86 -21.72 -6.25
CA ILE A 268 -21.32 -23.08 -6.06
C ILE A 268 -22.46 -24.11 -6.07
N ALA A 269 -23.53 -23.87 -5.31
CA ALA A 269 -24.69 -24.75 -5.27
C ALA A 269 -25.37 -24.86 -6.66
N PHE A 270 -25.47 -23.74 -7.39
CA PHE A 270 -25.99 -23.74 -8.75
C PHE A 270 -25.17 -24.62 -9.69
N VAL A 271 -23.84 -24.45 -9.71
CA VAL A 271 -22.94 -25.28 -10.54
C VAL A 271 -23.00 -26.76 -10.13
N GLN A 272 -23.05 -27.04 -8.82
CA GLN A 272 -23.21 -28.41 -8.31
C GLN A 272 -24.55 -29.04 -8.71
N SER A 273 -25.64 -28.25 -8.76
CA SER A 273 -26.95 -28.73 -9.21
C SER A 273 -26.96 -29.10 -10.69
N LEU A 274 -26.23 -28.36 -11.54
CA LEU A 274 -26.07 -28.68 -12.96
C LEU A 274 -25.18 -29.92 -13.19
N ALA A 275 -24.20 -30.15 -12.31
CA ALA A 275 -23.31 -31.31 -12.41
C ALA A 275 -24.01 -32.64 -12.04
N ASN A 276 -25.05 -32.60 -11.20
CA ASN A 276 -25.81 -33.80 -10.81
C ASN A 276 -27.06 -33.98 -11.69
N LEU A 277 -26.85 -34.43 -12.92
CA LEU A 277 -27.92 -34.61 -13.91
C LEU A 277 -29.01 -35.59 -13.45
N GLU A 278 -28.66 -36.68 -12.77
CA GLU A 278 -29.63 -37.66 -12.23
C GLU A 278 -30.55 -37.03 -11.16
N GLY A 279 -30.01 -36.14 -10.32
CA GLY A 279 -30.78 -35.39 -9.33
C GLY A 279 -31.70 -34.36 -9.99
N LEU A 280 -31.23 -33.71 -11.05
CA LEU A 280 -31.99 -32.71 -11.81
C LEU A 280 -33.12 -33.34 -12.62
N GLU A 281 -32.89 -34.53 -13.19
CA GLU A 281 -33.87 -35.30 -13.96
C GLU A 281 -35.11 -35.69 -13.13
N ARG A 282 -34.89 -36.01 -11.84
CA ARG A 282 -35.98 -36.32 -10.90
C ARG A 282 -36.80 -35.10 -10.48
N VAL A 283 -36.17 -33.92 -10.43
CA VAL A 283 -36.82 -32.68 -9.97
C VAL A 283 -37.47 -31.92 -11.14
N ALA A 284 -36.92 -32.02 -12.35
CA ALA A 284 -37.37 -31.34 -13.55
C ALA A 284 -37.47 -32.32 -14.74
N PRO A 285 -38.55 -33.12 -14.84
CA PRO A 285 -38.69 -34.19 -15.83
C PRO A 285 -38.74 -33.68 -17.29
N PHE A 286 -38.98 -32.39 -17.52
CA PHE A 286 -38.95 -31.77 -18.85
C PHE A 286 -37.53 -31.70 -19.45
N LEU A 287 -36.48 -31.84 -18.65
CA LEU A 287 -35.08 -31.83 -19.11
C LEU A 287 -34.62 -33.17 -19.71
N ARG A 288 -35.36 -34.27 -19.50
CA ARG A 288 -35.05 -35.60 -20.06
C ARG A 288 -34.86 -35.56 -21.57
N ALA A 289 -35.74 -34.86 -22.28
CA ALA A 289 -35.72 -34.75 -23.73
C ALA A 289 -34.45 -34.08 -24.30
N VAL A 290 -33.72 -33.30 -23.51
CA VAL A 290 -32.48 -32.63 -23.93
C VAL A 290 -31.24 -33.43 -23.51
N ILE A 291 -31.34 -34.26 -22.46
CA ILE A 291 -30.23 -35.03 -21.90
C ILE A 291 -30.06 -36.39 -22.62
N GLU A 292 -31.15 -36.98 -23.12
CA GLU A 292 -31.13 -38.28 -23.84
C GLU A 292 -30.94 -38.16 -25.36
N LEU A 293 -30.70 -36.95 -25.88
CA LEU A 293 -30.39 -36.64 -27.29
C LEU A 293 -28.89 -36.82 -27.58
#